data_AF-A0A409WIW3-F1
#
_entry.id   AF-A0A409WIW3-F1
#
_cell.length_a   1.000
_cell.length_b   1.000
_cell.length_c   1.000
_cell.angle_alpha   90.00
_cell.angle_beta   90.00
_cell.angle_gamma   90.00
#
_symmetry.space_group_name_H-M   'P 1'
#
loop_
_entity.id
_entity.type
_entity.pdbx_description
1 polymer ?
#
loop_
_entity_poly.entity_id
_entity_poly.type
_entity_poly.pdbx_seq_one_letter_code
_entity_poly.pdbx_strand_id
1 'polypeptide(L)'
;MLIHAESHHKSVNKFVYELALDQPTIDKTVKIHKLLLNDAEWKKVSLFCNLLAHADDAQQAFSASAIPTLYNALPVIERMYHAWEKASHKKKYEAFVPAFTAAKEKLDESVLDLTLKRY
;
A
#
# COMPACT_ATOMS: atom_id res chain seq x y z
N MET A 1 1.73 -9.92 2.55
CA MET A 1 1.12 -10.68 1.43
C MET A 1 1.43 -10.05 0.07
N LEU A 2 1.08 -8.77 -0.17
CA LEU A 2 1.29 -8.10 -1.47
C LEU A 2 2.78 -7.97 -1.87
N ILE A 3 3.66 -7.59 -0.93
CA ILE A 3 5.12 -7.50 -1.15
C ILE A 3 5.71 -8.85 -1.60
N HIS A 4 5.20 -9.95 -1.03
CA HIS A 4 5.65 -11.29 -1.38
C HIS A 4 5.15 -11.74 -2.76
N ALA A 5 3.93 -11.32 -3.14
CA ALA A 5 3.39 -11.55 -4.48
C ALA A 5 4.15 -10.74 -5.54
N GLU A 6 4.56 -9.51 -5.24
CA GLU A 6 5.38 -8.68 -6.14
C GLU A 6 6.76 -9.29 -6.38
N SER A 7 7.43 -9.79 -5.33
CA SER A 7 8.75 -10.42 -5.48
C SER A 7 8.71 -11.73 -6.27
N HIS A 8 7.54 -12.38 -6.34
CA HIS A 8 7.33 -13.63 -7.09
C HIS A 8 6.35 -13.46 -8.26
N HIS A 9 6.20 -12.24 -8.80
CA HIS A 9 5.16 -11.92 -9.79
C HIS A 9 5.18 -12.84 -11.02
N LYS A 10 6.36 -13.29 -11.46
CA LYS A 10 6.50 -14.28 -12.55
C LYS A 10 5.84 -15.61 -12.21
N SER A 11 6.06 -16.10 -10.99
CA SER A 11 5.45 -17.33 -10.49
C SER A 11 3.94 -17.16 -10.30
N VAL A 12 3.50 -15.99 -9.82
CA VAL A 12 2.07 -15.67 -9.68
C VAL A 12 1.40 -15.66 -11.05
N ASN A 13 1.96 -14.96 -12.04
CA ASN A 13 1.42 -14.94 -13.40
C ASN A 13 1.42 -16.34 -14.03
N LYS A 14 2.49 -17.12 -13.87
CA LYS A 14 2.54 -18.50 -14.34
C LYS A 14 1.44 -19.36 -13.72
N PHE A 15 1.25 -19.25 -12.40
CA PHE A 15 0.19 -19.97 -11.69
C PHE A 15 -1.19 -19.57 -12.18
N VAL A 16 -1.48 -18.27 -12.33
CA VAL A 16 -2.78 -17.79 -12.85
C VAL A 16 -3.01 -18.26 -14.28
N TYR A 17 -1.97 -18.30 -15.11
CA TYR A 17 -2.04 -18.83 -16.47
C TYR A 17 -2.37 -20.33 -16.48
N GLU A 18 -1.64 -21.15 -15.71
CA GLU A 18 -1.88 -22.59 -15.60
C GLU A 18 -3.28 -22.88 -15.01
N LEU A 19 -3.71 -22.11 -14.01
CA LEU A 19 -5.03 -22.21 -13.41
C LEU A 19 -6.15 -21.91 -14.42
N ALA A 20 -5.92 -20.97 -15.35
CA ALA A 20 -6.88 -20.63 -16.39
C ALA A 20 -7.02 -21.76 -17.44
N LEU A 21 -5.91 -22.44 -17.76
CA LEU A 21 -5.88 -23.58 -18.67
C LEU A 21 -6.60 -24.81 -18.11
N ASP A 22 -6.56 -25.00 -16.80
CA ASP A 22 -7.22 -26.12 -16.11
C ASP A 22 -8.75 -25.92 -15.95
N GLN A 23 -9.29 -24.77 -16.36
CA GLN A 23 -10.73 -24.52 -16.22
C GLN A 23 -11.56 -25.25 -17.30
N PRO A 24 -12.69 -25.87 -16.91
CA PRO A 24 -13.54 -26.63 -17.82
C PRO A 24 -14.41 -25.75 -18.74
N THR A 25 -14.49 -24.44 -18.51
CA THR A 25 -15.38 -23.54 -19.25
C THR A 25 -14.64 -22.28 -19.68
N ILE A 26 -14.81 -21.91 -20.94
CA ILE A 26 -14.19 -20.72 -21.55
C ILE A 26 -14.52 -19.45 -20.74
N ASP A 27 -15.74 -19.30 -20.22
CA ASP A 27 -16.12 -18.15 -19.39
C ASP A 27 -15.27 -18.04 -18.11
N LYS A 28 -14.97 -19.18 -17.45
CA LYS A 28 -14.10 -19.22 -16.26
C LYS A 28 -12.65 -18.94 -16.64
N THR A 29 -12.16 -19.53 -17.73
CA THR A 29 -10.83 -19.27 -18.28
C THR A 29 -10.62 -17.78 -18.56
N VAL A 30 -11.57 -17.13 -19.23
CA VAL A 30 -11.51 -15.68 -19.52
C VAL A 30 -11.51 -14.85 -18.23
N LYS A 31 -12.32 -15.22 -17.23
CA LYS A 31 -12.34 -14.53 -15.94
C LYS A 31 -11.00 -14.65 -15.20
N ILE A 32 -10.37 -15.82 -15.21
CA ILE A 32 -9.06 -16.02 -14.57
C ILE A 32 -7.95 -15.33 -15.37
N HIS A 33 -8.00 -15.35 -16.70
CA HIS A 33 -7.04 -14.61 -17.52
C HIS A 33 -7.04 -13.10 -17.26
N LYS A 34 -8.20 -12.52 -16.90
CA LYS A 34 -8.26 -11.10 -16.51
C LYS A 34 -7.49 -10.78 -15.22
N LEU A 35 -7.11 -11.80 -14.44
CA LEU A 35 -6.28 -11.65 -13.24
C LEU A 35 -4.78 -11.64 -13.55
N LEU A 36 -4.38 -11.93 -14.80
CA LEU A 36 -2.99 -11.78 -15.23
C LEU A 36 -2.65 -10.30 -15.33
N LEU A 37 -1.75 -9.88 -14.45
CA LEU A 37 -1.21 -8.53 -14.48
C LEU A 37 -0.11 -8.46 -15.53
N ASN A 38 -0.12 -7.42 -16.35
CA ASN A 38 0.99 -7.12 -17.26
C ASN A 38 2.15 -6.42 -16.53
N ASP A 39 3.29 -6.27 -17.20
CA ASP A 39 4.49 -5.66 -16.59
C ASP A 39 4.27 -4.23 -16.10
N ALA A 40 3.42 -3.45 -16.80
CA ALA A 40 3.11 -2.09 -16.38
C ALA A 40 2.23 -2.07 -15.12
N GLU A 41 1.33 -3.03 -14.95
CA GLU A 41 0.52 -3.20 -13.76
C GLU A 41 1.36 -3.71 -12.58
N TRP A 42 2.25 -4.67 -12.80
CA TRP A 42 3.22 -5.09 -11.78
C TRP A 42 4.12 -3.94 -11.33
N LYS A 43 4.54 -3.08 -12.26
CA LYS A 43 5.27 -1.85 -11.92
C LYS A 43 4.44 -0.92 -11.03
N LYS A 44 3.13 -0.79 -11.27
CA LYS A 44 2.23 -0.03 -10.37
C LYS A 44 2.12 -0.70 -9.00
N VAL A 45 1.99 -2.03 -8.94
CA VAL A 45 1.97 -2.79 -7.68
C VAL A 45 3.26 -2.60 -6.89
N SER A 46 4.41 -2.60 -7.55
CA SER A 46 5.72 -2.33 -6.95
C SER A 46 5.81 -0.91 -6.38
N LEU A 47 5.34 0.09 -7.14
CA LEU A 47 5.25 1.46 -6.66
C LEU A 47 4.33 1.57 -5.44
N PHE A 48 3.21 0.85 -5.43
CA PHE A 48 2.30 0.81 -4.29
C PHE A 48 2.93 0.13 -3.06
N CYS A 49 3.66 -0.98 -3.24
CA CYS A 49 4.39 -1.65 -2.17
C CYS A 49 5.43 -0.72 -1.52
N ASN A 50 6.13 0.08 -2.32
CA ASN A 50 7.07 1.07 -1.79
C ASN A 50 6.38 2.14 -0.92
N LEU A 51 5.14 2.52 -1.24
CA LEU A 51 4.37 3.46 -0.44
C LEU A 51 3.88 2.83 0.86
N LEU A 52 3.45 1.56 0.80
CA LEU A 52 3.00 0.81 1.96
C LEU A 52 4.14 0.51 2.95
N ALA A 53 5.38 0.37 2.48
CA ALA A 53 6.53 0.17 3.36
C ALA A 53 6.65 1.28 4.42
N HIS A 54 6.38 2.54 4.06
CA HIS A 54 6.38 3.65 5.02
C HIS A 54 5.28 3.55 6.07
N ALA A 55 4.12 2.99 5.70
CA ALA A 55 3.02 2.75 6.63
C ALA A 55 3.30 1.54 7.53
N ASP A 56 3.94 0.51 6.99
CA ASP A 56 4.34 -0.70 7.72
C ASP A 56 5.40 -0.38 8.79
N ASP A 57 6.42 0.41 8.43
CA ASP A 57 7.40 0.96 9.37
C ASP A 57 6.71 1.73 10.51
N ALA A 58 5.67 2.49 10.17
CA ALA A 58 4.90 3.25 11.15
C ALA A 58 4.10 2.36 12.09
N GLN A 59 3.38 1.39 11.54
CA GLN A 59 2.62 0.42 12.29
C GLN A 59 3.51 -0.43 13.19
N GLN A 60 4.68 -0.84 12.71
CA GLN A 60 5.64 -1.62 13.49
C GLN A 60 6.18 -0.80 14.66
N ALA A 61 6.51 0.47 14.47
CA ALA A 61 6.95 1.36 15.55
C ALA A 61 5.88 1.53 16.64
N PHE A 62 4.59 1.61 16.28
CA PHE A 62 3.50 1.63 17.26
C PHE A 62 3.39 0.30 18.02
N SER A 63 3.51 -0.81 17.30
CA SER A 63 3.34 -2.17 17.84
C SER A 63 4.51 -2.63 18.71
N ALA A 64 5.71 -2.07 18.52
CA ALA A 64 6.92 -2.45 19.23
C ALA A 64 7.07 -1.77 20.61
N SER A 65 6.21 -0.81 20.97
CA SER A 65 6.38 -0.03 22.20
C SER A 65 5.72 -0.69 23.42
N ALA A 66 6.53 -1.04 24.43
CA ALA A 66 6.07 -1.49 25.74
C ALA A 66 5.69 -0.33 26.70
N ILE A 67 5.96 0.93 26.33
CA ILE A 67 5.70 2.16 27.12
C ILE A 67 5.44 3.37 26.17
N PRO A 68 5.00 4.54 26.67
CA PRO A 68 3.86 5.28 26.14
C PRO A 68 4.07 5.70 24.67
N THR A 69 3.14 5.22 23.85
CA THR A 69 3.06 5.23 22.40
C THR A 69 3.25 6.61 21.75
N LEU A 70 2.95 7.72 22.42
CA LEU A 70 2.88 9.04 21.76
C LEU A 70 4.25 9.60 21.35
N TYR A 71 5.29 9.46 22.20
CA TYR A 71 6.62 10.01 21.92
C TYR A 71 7.29 9.32 20.73
N ASN A 72 7.06 8.02 20.57
CA ASN A 72 7.57 7.25 19.44
C ASN A 72 6.66 7.36 18.21
N ALA A 73 5.36 7.57 18.42
CA ALA A 73 4.40 7.62 17.32
C ALA A 73 4.50 8.91 16.50
N LEU A 74 4.62 10.07 17.15
CA LEU A 74 4.62 11.37 16.48
C LEU A 74 5.75 11.49 15.42
N PRO A 75 7.03 11.21 15.75
CA PRO A 75 8.12 11.32 14.78
C PRO A 75 8.00 10.35 13.62
N VAL A 76 7.25 9.26 13.80
CA VAL A 76 7.06 8.22 12.79
C VAL A 76 5.92 8.60 11.84
N ILE A 77 4.83 9.16 12.37
CA ILE A 77 3.74 9.73 11.58
C ILE A 77 4.25 10.91 10.75
N GLU A 78 5.05 11.81 11.33
CA GLU A 78 5.65 12.94 10.61
C GLU A 78 6.55 12.46 9.46
N ARG A 79 7.39 11.45 9.71
CA ARG A 79 8.23 10.85 8.66
C ARG A 79 7.41 10.24 7.54
N MET A 80 6.33 9.53 7.87
CA MET A 80 5.40 8.96 6.89
C MET A 80 4.71 10.06 6.07
N TYR A 81 4.22 11.12 6.71
CA TYR A 81 3.59 12.26 6.06
C TYR A 81 4.54 12.94 5.06
N HIS A 82 5.77 13.25 5.47
CA HIS A 82 6.77 13.85 4.58
C HIS A 82 7.19 12.93 3.44
N ALA A 83 7.26 11.61 3.67
CA ALA A 83 7.55 10.64 2.62
C ALA A 83 6.44 10.62 1.56
N TRP A 84 5.17 10.65 1.97
CA TRP A 84 4.02 10.71 1.08
C TRP A 84 3.89 12.06 0.35
N GLU A 85 4.16 13.16 1.03
CA GLU A 85 4.22 14.48 0.41
C GLU A 85 5.29 14.52 -0.69
N LYS A 86 6.51 14.08 -0.38
CA LYS A 86 7.59 13.96 -1.37
C LYS A 86 7.25 12.98 -2.50
N ALA A 87 6.47 11.93 -2.23
CA ALA A 87 6.02 10.99 -3.25
C ALA A 87 4.96 11.63 -4.17
N SER A 88 4.04 12.43 -3.64
CA SER A 88 2.97 13.09 -4.39
C SER A 88 3.49 14.04 -5.49
N HIS A 89 4.65 14.66 -5.27
CA HIS A 89 5.30 15.53 -6.27
C HIS A 89 6.06 14.77 -7.37
N LYS A 90 6.22 13.45 -7.28
CA LYS A 90 6.91 12.65 -8.31
C LYS A 90 5.90 12.13 -9.32
N LYS A 91 6.12 12.42 -10.60
CA LYS A 91 5.29 11.96 -11.73
C LYS A 91 4.97 10.46 -11.72
N LYS A 92 5.90 9.62 -11.24
CA LYS A 92 5.69 8.16 -11.15
C LYS A 92 4.58 7.75 -10.17
N TYR A 93 4.19 8.61 -9.23
CA TYR A 93 3.11 8.38 -8.27
C TYR A 93 1.85 9.21 -8.55
N GLU A 94 1.73 9.83 -9.73
CA GLU A 94 0.57 10.65 -10.10
C GLU A 94 -0.76 9.92 -9.91
N ALA A 95 -0.81 8.63 -10.27
CA ALA A 95 -1.98 7.78 -10.08
C ALA A 95 -2.39 7.57 -8.61
N PHE A 96 -1.50 7.83 -7.65
CA PHE A 96 -1.73 7.67 -6.21
C PHE A 96 -1.99 9.01 -5.50
N VAL A 97 -1.93 10.15 -6.20
CA VAL A 97 -2.20 11.48 -5.63
C VAL A 97 -3.56 11.57 -4.91
N PRO A 98 -4.68 11.07 -5.48
CA PRO A 98 -5.97 11.07 -4.78
C PRO A 98 -5.91 10.29 -3.46
N ALA A 99 -5.17 9.18 -3.43
CA ALA A 99 -5.00 8.37 -2.22
C ALA A 99 -4.14 9.09 -1.16
N PHE A 100 -3.11 9.84 -1.57
CA PHE A 100 -2.35 10.67 -0.63
C PHE A 100 -3.21 11.77 -0.01
N THR A 101 -4.04 12.45 -0.80
CA THR A 101 -4.94 13.49 -0.29
C THR A 101 -5.90 12.92 0.76
N ALA A 102 -6.57 11.81 0.43
CA ALA A 102 -7.48 11.14 1.37
C ALA A 102 -6.78 10.65 2.64
N ALA A 103 -5.55 10.13 2.52
CA ALA A 103 -4.76 9.69 3.68
C ALA A 103 -4.35 10.86 4.58
N LYS A 104 -4.00 12.02 3.99
CA LYS A 104 -3.66 13.25 4.73
C LYS A 104 -4.88 13.82 5.46
N GLU A 105 -6.02 13.92 4.78
CA GLU A 105 -7.28 14.36 5.41
C GLU A 105 -7.64 13.48 6.62
N LYS A 106 -7.48 12.17 6.49
CA LYS A 106 -7.73 11.23 7.60
C LYS A 106 -6.77 11.42 8.78
N LEU A 107 -5.50 11.73 8.50
CA LEU A 107 -4.51 12.02 9.53
C LEU A 107 -4.83 13.33 10.25
N ASP A 108 -5.19 14.39 9.51
CA ASP A 108 -5.55 15.68 10.08
C ASP A 108 -6.78 15.57 11.00
N GLU A 109 -7.83 14.84 10.57
CA GLU A 109 -8.99 14.53 11.43
C GLU A 109 -8.58 13.83 12.73
N SER A 110 -7.68 12.84 12.63
CA SER A 110 -7.28 12.01 13.78
C SER A 110 -6.40 12.78 14.76
N VAL A 111 -5.53 13.68 14.27
CA VAL A 111 -4.67 14.54 15.09
C VAL A 111 -5.46 15.68 15.74
N LEU A 112 -6.47 16.23 15.04
CA LEU A 112 -7.42 17.19 15.60
C LEU A 112 -8.25 16.59 16.74
N ASP A 113 -8.72 15.35 16.60
CA ASP A 113 -9.49 14.68 17.66
C ASP A 113 -8.63 14.38 18.91
N LEU A 114 -7.33 14.07 18.73
CA LEU A 114 -6.38 13.89 19.83
C LEU A 114 -6.03 15.20 20.55
N THR A 115 -6.06 16.34 19.86
CA THR A 115 -5.78 17.66 20.46
C THR A 115 -7.01 18.26 21.14
N LEU A 116 -8.23 17.97 20.65
CA LEU A 116 -9.49 18.39 21.26
C LEU A 116 -9.87 17.58 22.51
N LYS A 117 -9.52 16.28 22.59
CA LYS A 117 -9.71 15.45 23.80
C LYS A 117 -8.75 15.77 24.97
N ARG A 118 -7.86 16.74 24.78
CA ARG A 118 -6.88 17.18 25.79
C ARG A 118 -7.36 18.38 26.62
N TYR A 119 -8.57 18.88 26.37
CA TYR A 119 -9.25 19.93 27.14
C TYR A 119 -10.58 19.45 27.71
#